data_AF-A0A4S8LIS4-F1
#
_entry.id   AF-A0A4S8LIS4-F1
#
_cell.length_a   1.000
_cell.length_b   1.000
_cell.length_c   1.000
_cell.angle_alpha   90.00
_cell.angle_beta   90.00
_cell.angle_gamma   90.00
#
_symmetry.space_group_name_H-M   'P 1'
#
loop_
_entity.id
_entity.type
_entity.pdbx_description
1 polymer ?
#
loop_
_entity_poly.entity_id
_entity_poly.type
_entity_poly.pdbx_seq_one_letter_code
_entity_poly.pdbx_strand_id
1 'polypeptide(L)'
;MEKFPSASESQHKLTQNSALSLILPLDVYILVIESVSDTSTLLKLSTLNKELSPYALKVLYGTIEVTDSSAERILPGLSISPHLSQVKTLSIRGAGPYFDYGKRFSHPVEGVSVLNHWEEIQKILKLLPLLQHLSLLYGVHGYWVLPTIGDCPFQLKTFQCGFYLEPDVIQFLAFQTELLYLFGLGLAHLEDGPFPLGKEALPKLTSLDGADWIFTSKILPGRPITTLETAVYPTHDLLLDPLGMTSAIGGIQELHVDYLMFLSLADGVIAPHYNIKEKKAISVSHAILHLESMIGCLPVDEGWILYMGCVDPHLIYGCEVVLDTSPSSAKKFHDVQISFFRRLLGLSNSSVIAALFSETGIAPILFRRLELATRYLIYAILCPTDTYVYAAIKESAKLHCEGSMSWFTDLLDVMERTLPRSVLPLPSIDELLDAEAAASFHDRMKKSLPYWVEEQIGTAFRKTYLLQYRKEPNNEGTGYRHKAMCMWQYLGDIHNPRHRKAFIKLICGDHPLAVERLRWADNHRVSVPFEECLCRFCLADVENPEHALLECPHIPLAGL
;
A
#
# COMPACT_ATOMS: atom_id res chain seq x y z
N MET A 1 -53.78 49.98 53.88
CA MET A 1 -53.11 50.91 52.95
C MET A 1 -51.94 51.50 53.70
N GLU A 2 -50.73 50.96 53.51
CA GLU A 2 -49.55 51.48 54.19
C GLU A 2 -48.38 51.58 53.21
N LYS A 3 -47.76 52.76 53.20
CA LYS A 3 -46.41 53.05 52.72
C LYS A 3 -45.73 53.90 53.78
N PHE A 4 -44.60 53.38 54.28
CA PHE A 4 -43.30 53.99 54.65
C PHE A 4 -43.17 55.52 54.78
N PRO A 5 -42.25 56.09 55.63
CA PRO A 5 -40.81 55.75 55.54
C PRO A 5 -39.86 55.94 56.76
N SER A 6 -38.70 55.26 56.63
CA SER A 6 -37.29 55.58 56.99
C SER A 6 -36.88 56.23 58.33
N ALA A 7 -35.92 55.59 59.03
CA ALA A 7 -34.47 55.92 59.05
C ALA A 7 -33.80 55.69 60.44
N SER A 8 -32.54 55.25 60.36
CA SER A 8 -31.40 55.47 61.28
C SER A 8 -30.78 54.26 62.00
N GLU A 9 -29.45 54.29 61.90
CA GLU A 9 -28.38 53.38 62.30
C GLU A 9 -28.30 53.02 63.78
N SER A 10 -27.77 51.83 64.09
CA SER A 10 -26.80 51.68 65.19
C SER A 10 -25.95 50.41 65.04
N GLN A 11 -24.68 50.70 64.76
CA GLN A 11 -23.45 49.94 64.99
C GLN A 11 -23.54 48.66 65.86
N HIS A 12 -23.06 47.54 65.31
CA HIS A 12 -22.36 46.53 66.10
C HIS A 12 -21.07 46.07 65.41
N LYS A 13 -19.98 46.44 66.07
CA LYS A 13 -18.57 46.00 66.00
C LYS A 13 -18.27 44.81 65.07
N LEU A 14 -17.46 45.10 64.05
CA LEU A 14 -16.53 44.15 63.44
C LEU A 14 -15.51 43.68 64.48
N THR A 15 -15.68 42.45 64.95
CA THR A 15 -14.56 41.63 65.43
C THR A 15 -14.16 40.67 64.33
N GLN A 16 -12.90 40.76 63.95
CA GLN A 16 -12.16 39.90 63.03
C GLN A 16 -12.37 38.42 63.36
N ASN A 17 -13.04 37.68 62.47
CA ASN A 17 -12.85 36.25 62.20
C ASN A 17 -13.87 35.80 61.15
N SER A 18 -13.73 36.26 59.90
CA SER A 18 -14.43 35.63 58.78
C SER A 18 -13.57 34.50 58.24
N ALA A 19 -13.63 33.34 58.92
CA ALA A 19 -13.69 32.11 58.15
C ALA A 19 -14.98 32.22 57.32
N LEU A 20 -14.86 32.65 56.07
CA LEU A 20 -15.96 32.59 55.11
C LEU A 20 -16.30 31.11 54.97
N SER A 21 -17.28 30.65 55.74
CA SER A 21 -17.86 29.32 55.56
C SER A 21 -18.28 29.23 54.11
N LEU A 22 -17.62 28.35 53.34
CA LEU A 22 -17.97 28.05 51.96
C LEU A 22 -19.48 27.83 51.87
N ILE A 23 -20.18 28.63 51.06
CA ILE A 23 -21.64 28.60 50.95
C ILE A 23 -22.10 27.28 50.29
N LEU A 24 -21.22 26.70 49.46
CA LEU A 24 -21.40 25.42 48.79
C LEU A 24 -20.41 24.38 49.34
N PRO A 25 -20.70 23.07 49.20
CA PRO A 25 -19.73 22.02 49.49
C PRO A 25 -18.43 22.20 48.69
N LEU A 26 -17.29 21.83 49.27
CA LEU A 26 -15.97 21.99 48.65
C LEU A 26 -15.88 21.34 47.27
N ASP A 27 -16.51 20.18 47.09
CA ASP A 27 -16.52 19.44 45.82
C ASP A 27 -17.15 20.26 44.67
N VAL A 28 -18.15 21.08 44.97
CA VAL A 28 -18.79 21.97 43.99
C VAL A 28 -17.84 23.10 43.59
N TYR A 29 -17.11 23.67 44.55
CA TYR A 29 -16.09 24.68 44.26
C TYR A 29 -14.94 24.10 43.43
N ILE A 30 -14.51 22.86 43.70
CA ILE A 30 -13.48 22.16 42.92
C ILE A 30 -13.94 22.03 41.47
N LEU A 31 -15.16 21.55 41.23
CA LEU A 31 -15.73 21.44 39.87
C LEU A 31 -15.81 22.79 39.15
N VAL A 32 -16.23 23.85 39.87
CA VAL A 32 -16.25 25.21 39.30
C VAL A 32 -14.83 25.64 38.93
N ILE A 33 -13.85 25.48 39.82
CA ILE A 33 -12.46 25.87 39.58
C ILE A 33 -11.85 25.08 38.41
N GLU A 34 -12.10 23.77 38.31
CA GLU A 34 -11.64 22.92 37.20
C GLU A 34 -12.29 23.29 35.86
N SER A 35 -13.43 23.97 35.87
CA SER A 35 -14.10 24.48 34.65
C SER A 35 -13.64 25.88 34.19
N VAL A 36 -12.85 26.61 35.00
CA VAL A 36 -12.38 27.96 34.66
C VAL A 36 -11.15 27.87 33.74
N SER A 37 -11.27 28.38 32.51
CA SER A 37 -10.17 28.43 31.54
C SER A 37 -9.30 29.68 31.64
N ASP A 38 -9.78 30.76 32.28
CA ASP A 38 -9.06 32.03 32.38
C ASP A 38 -8.00 32.01 33.52
N THR A 39 -6.74 32.11 33.14
CA THR A 39 -5.58 32.13 34.04
C THR A 39 -5.63 33.28 35.04
N SER A 40 -6.17 34.45 34.62
CA SER A 40 -6.28 35.64 35.50
C SER A 40 -7.27 35.41 36.64
N THR A 41 -8.41 34.78 36.33
CA THR A 41 -9.42 34.42 37.31
C THR A 41 -8.90 33.37 38.29
N LEU A 42 -8.19 32.35 37.81
CA LEU A 42 -7.58 31.35 38.69
C LEU A 42 -6.50 31.94 39.61
N LEU A 43 -5.69 32.90 39.13
CA LEU A 43 -4.70 33.62 39.95
C LEU A 43 -5.36 34.48 41.04
N LYS A 44 -6.51 35.07 40.73
CA LYS A 44 -7.31 35.78 41.76
C LYS A 44 -7.87 34.77 42.77
N LEU A 45 -8.40 33.65 42.32
CA LEU A 45 -8.92 32.61 43.21
C LEU A 45 -7.84 32.01 44.11
N SER A 46 -6.59 31.90 43.64
CA SER A 46 -5.48 31.40 44.45
C SER A 46 -5.07 32.35 45.58
N THR A 47 -5.37 33.64 45.45
CA THR A 47 -5.03 34.67 46.45
C THR A 47 -6.20 35.03 47.37
N LEU A 48 -7.44 34.84 46.90
CA LEU A 48 -8.66 35.23 47.63
C LEU A 48 -9.00 34.31 48.81
N ASN A 49 -8.74 33.01 48.72
CA ASN A 49 -9.10 32.06 49.78
C ASN A 49 -8.04 30.96 49.95
N LYS A 50 -7.51 30.82 51.18
CA LYS A 50 -6.50 29.81 51.53
C LYS A 50 -6.99 28.37 51.33
N GLU A 51 -8.29 28.10 51.50
CA GLU A 51 -8.87 26.76 51.32
C GLU A 51 -9.02 26.39 49.84
N LEU A 52 -9.31 27.36 48.97
CA LEU A 52 -9.46 27.15 47.52
C LEU A 52 -8.13 27.26 46.76
N SER A 53 -7.14 27.91 47.37
CA SER A 53 -5.83 28.17 46.78
C SER A 53 -5.14 26.91 46.23
N PRO A 54 -5.07 25.77 46.95
CA PRO A 54 -4.43 24.55 46.43
C PRO A 54 -5.10 24.02 45.16
N TYR A 55 -6.42 24.15 45.03
CA TYR A 55 -7.17 23.67 43.87
C TYR A 55 -6.99 24.60 42.66
N ALA A 56 -7.04 25.92 42.90
CA ALA A 56 -6.78 26.90 41.85
C ALA A 56 -5.33 26.80 41.32
N LEU A 57 -4.35 26.61 42.21
CA LEU A 57 -2.95 26.38 41.83
C LEU A 57 -2.77 25.05 41.09
N LYS A 58 -3.45 23.99 41.52
CA LYS A 58 -3.45 22.70 40.81
C LYS A 58 -3.98 22.82 39.39
N VAL A 59 -5.03 23.61 39.14
CA VAL A 59 -5.56 23.83 37.78
C VAL A 59 -4.61 24.71 36.96
N LEU A 60 -4.06 25.78 37.56
CA LEU A 60 -3.12 26.70 36.90
C LEU A 60 -1.83 26.03 36.45
N TYR A 61 -1.25 25.20 37.31
CA TYR A 61 0.08 24.63 37.12
C TYR A 61 0.06 23.13 36.81
N GLY A 62 -1.09 22.46 36.93
CA GLY A 62 -1.19 21.03 36.69
C GLY A 62 -0.91 20.65 35.24
N THR A 63 -1.31 21.52 34.29
CA THR A 63 -1.08 21.35 32.86
C THR A 63 -0.42 22.60 32.30
N ILE A 64 0.75 22.42 31.68
CA ILE A 64 1.50 23.48 31.03
C ILE A 64 1.59 23.17 29.55
N GLU A 65 1.17 24.11 28.72
CA GLU A 65 1.32 24.07 27.28
C GLU A 65 2.25 25.19 26.82
N VAL A 66 3.27 24.82 26.05
CA VAL A 66 4.26 25.73 25.48
C VAL A 66 4.24 25.60 23.97
N THR A 67 3.85 26.69 23.30
CA THR A 67 3.97 26.88 21.85
C THR A 67 5.16 27.77 21.51
N ASP A 68 5.58 27.81 20.25
CA ASP A 68 6.63 28.72 19.74
C ASP A 68 6.45 30.16 20.18
N SER A 69 5.24 30.68 20.00
CA SER A 69 4.87 32.04 20.36
C SER A 69 4.93 32.33 21.88
N SER A 70 4.99 31.29 22.71
CA SER A 70 4.94 31.41 24.17
C SER A 70 6.25 30.99 24.87
N ALA A 71 7.14 30.30 24.17
CA ALA A 71 8.33 29.65 24.73
C ALA A 71 9.25 30.64 25.45
N GLU A 72 9.59 31.76 24.81
CA GLU A 72 10.46 32.80 25.38
C GLU A 72 9.90 33.39 26.68
N ARG A 73 8.57 33.46 26.80
CA ARG A 73 7.91 34.02 27.98
C ARG A 73 7.76 33.00 29.10
N ILE A 74 7.41 31.75 28.75
CA ILE A 74 7.02 30.74 29.73
C ILE A 74 8.22 29.99 30.29
N LEU A 75 9.16 29.53 29.45
CA LEU A 75 10.24 28.62 29.87
C LEU A 75 11.17 29.25 30.93
N PRO A 76 11.65 30.51 30.79
CA PRO A 76 12.50 31.11 31.81
C PRO A 76 11.80 31.22 33.18
N GLY A 77 10.53 31.63 33.17
CA GLY A 77 9.72 31.79 34.39
C GLY A 77 9.39 30.46 35.07
N LEU A 78 9.24 29.39 34.29
CA LEU A 78 8.98 28.06 34.85
C LEU A 78 10.14 27.57 35.69
N SER A 79 11.38 27.73 35.24
CA SER A 79 12.55 27.20 35.95
C SER A 79 12.74 27.75 37.37
N ILE A 80 12.15 28.92 37.68
CA ILE A 80 12.23 29.60 38.98
C ILE A 80 10.93 29.43 39.78
N SER A 81 9.87 28.86 39.18
CA SER A 81 8.55 28.77 39.81
C SER A 81 8.55 27.76 40.97
N PRO A 82 8.13 28.17 42.19
CA PRO A 82 8.03 27.25 43.33
C PRO A 82 6.90 26.21 43.15
N HIS A 83 6.04 26.38 42.14
CA HIS A 83 4.89 25.51 41.88
C HIS A 83 5.17 24.40 40.87
N LEU A 84 6.40 24.29 40.34
CA LEU A 84 6.80 23.23 39.40
C LEU A 84 6.53 21.82 39.93
N SER A 85 6.64 21.63 41.25
CA SER A 85 6.37 20.34 41.87
C SER A 85 4.92 19.84 41.71
N GLN A 86 4.00 20.69 41.26
CA GLN A 86 2.59 20.36 41.06
C GLN A 86 2.23 19.98 39.61
N VAL A 87 3.15 20.17 38.65
CA VAL A 87 2.90 19.93 37.23
C VAL A 87 2.77 18.43 36.98
N LYS A 88 1.66 18.04 36.35
CA LYS A 88 1.40 16.65 35.93
C LYS A 88 1.48 16.46 34.43
N THR A 89 1.22 17.52 33.66
CA THR A 89 1.23 17.49 32.21
C THR A 89 2.08 18.63 31.67
N LEU A 90 3.07 18.29 30.85
CA LEU A 90 3.88 19.25 30.10
C LEU A 90 3.79 18.92 28.61
N SER A 91 3.29 19.87 27.83
CA SER A 91 3.18 19.77 26.38
C SER A 91 3.94 20.90 25.74
N ILE A 92 4.95 20.56 24.93
CA ILE A 92 5.75 21.50 24.17
C ILE A 92 5.54 21.18 22.69
N ARG A 93 4.97 22.13 21.95
CA ARG A 93 4.55 21.96 20.55
C ARG A 93 5.11 23.08 19.69
N GLY A 94 5.55 22.73 18.48
CA GLY A 94 6.10 23.66 17.52
C GLY A 94 5.39 23.70 16.19
N ALA A 95 5.59 24.80 15.48
CA ALA A 95 5.42 24.93 14.04
C ALA A 95 6.65 24.38 13.28
N GLY A 96 7.44 23.48 13.90
CA GLY A 96 8.41 22.67 13.17
C GLY A 96 7.69 21.81 12.14
N PRO A 97 8.32 21.44 11.01
CA PRO A 97 7.65 20.76 9.93
C PRO A 97 7.18 19.40 10.47
N TYR A 98 5.89 19.30 10.79
CA TYR A 98 5.20 18.03 10.59
C TYR A 98 5.53 17.62 9.16
N PHE A 99 5.99 16.39 9.02
CA PHE A 99 6.45 15.82 7.77
C PHE A 99 5.46 16.06 6.60
N ASP A 100 5.55 17.22 5.94
CA ASP A 100 4.95 17.45 4.64
C ASP A 100 5.90 16.79 3.62
N TYR A 101 5.81 15.45 3.52
CA TYR A 101 6.64 14.62 2.64
C TYR A 101 6.46 14.95 1.14
N GLY A 102 5.65 15.95 0.77
CA GLY A 102 5.44 16.41 -0.60
C GLY A 102 6.11 17.75 -0.95
N LYS A 103 6.58 18.55 0.02
CA LYS A 103 7.15 19.87 -0.26
C LYS A 103 8.58 19.98 0.26
N ARG A 104 9.50 20.33 -0.66
CA ARG A 104 10.90 20.66 -0.36
C ARG A 104 10.96 21.54 0.89
N PHE A 105 11.77 21.13 1.86
CA PHE A 105 12.12 21.86 3.08
C PHE A 105 12.11 23.37 2.84
N SER A 106 11.02 24.04 3.20
CA SER A 106 11.03 25.48 3.36
C SER A 106 11.92 25.75 4.57
N HIS A 107 12.97 26.56 4.36
CA HIS A 107 13.91 26.96 5.40
C HIS A 107 13.19 27.32 6.71
N PRO A 108 13.75 26.93 7.89
CA PRO A 108 13.18 27.32 9.16
C PRO A 108 13.02 28.85 9.18
N VAL A 109 11.84 29.32 9.55
CA VAL A 109 11.58 30.74 9.75
C VAL A 109 12.51 31.22 10.86
N GLU A 110 13.49 32.06 10.52
CA GLU A 110 14.36 32.69 11.50
C GLU A 110 13.53 33.58 12.43
N GLY A 111 13.54 33.24 13.72
CA GLY A 111 12.90 34.03 14.78
C GLY A 111 11.99 33.20 15.67
N VAL A 112 12.48 32.89 16.87
CA VAL A 112 11.77 32.21 17.97
C VAL A 112 11.40 30.75 17.67
N SER A 113 12.40 29.87 17.76
CA SER A 113 12.15 28.43 17.83
C SER A 113 12.40 27.93 19.25
N VAL A 114 11.48 27.10 19.76
CA VAL A 114 11.65 26.33 21.02
C VAL A 114 13.00 25.58 21.03
N LEU A 115 13.56 25.27 19.86
CA LEU A 115 14.88 24.66 19.71
C LEU A 115 16.00 25.42 20.44
N ASN A 116 15.85 26.74 20.66
CA ASN A 116 16.83 27.54 21.39
C ASN A 116 16.75 27.37 22.92
N HIS A 117 15.76 26.63 23.44
CA HIS A 117 15.48 26.49 24.87
C HIS A 117 15.59 25.05 25.37
N TRP A 118 16.24 24.15 24.64
CA TRP A 118 16.37 22.75 25.06
C TRP A 118 17.08 22.59 26.41
N GLU A 119 18.09 23.41 26.70
CA GLU A 119 18.76 23.38 28.01
C GLU A 119 17.80 23.76 29.15
N GLU A 120 16.96 24.78 28.94
CA GLU A 120 15.92 25.18 29.88
C GLU A 120 14.88 24.09 30.07
N ILE A 121 14.44 23.44 29.00
CA ILE A 121 13.48 22.33 29.06
C ILE A 121 14.09 21.18 29.87
N GLN A 122 15.35 20.83 29.63
CA GLN A 122 16.02 19.78 30.39
C GLN A 122 16.10 20.12 31.89
N LYS A 123 16.46 21.37 32.22
CA LYS A 123 16.46 21.86 33.62
C LYS A 123 15.06 21.76 34.24
N ILE A 124 14.02 22.16 33.50
CA ILE A 124 12.63 22.08 33.96
C ILE A 124 12.25 20.63 34.23
N LEU A 125 12.51 19.69 33.32
CA LEU A 125 12.17 18.28 33.49
C LEU A 125 12.76 17.68 34.78
N LYS A 126 14.00 18.04 35.13
CA LYS A 126 14.64 17.61 36.39
C LYS A 126 13.96 18.14 37.67
N LEU A 127 13.08 19.13 37.55
CA LEU A 127 12.34 19.76 38.66
C LEU A 127 10.87 19.31 38.75
N LEU A 128 10.44 18.34 37.94
CA LEU A 128 9.03 17.92 37.84
C LEU A 128 8.78 16.51 38.41
N PRO A 129 8.81 16.30 39.73
CA PRO A 129 8.68 14.96 40.32
C PRO A 129 7.30 14.30 40.13
N LEU A 130 6.25 15.07 39.80
CA LEU A 130 4.88 14.56 39.62
C LEU A 130 4.45 14.47 38.15
N LEU A 131 5.36 14.63 37.20
CA LEU A 131 5.04 14.60 35.77
C LEU A 131 4.54 13.20 35.37
N GLN A 132 3.35 13.13 34.78
CA GLN A 132 2.73 11.90 34.27
C GLN A 132 2.53 11.93 32.76
N HIS A 133 2.43 13.12 32.17
CA HIS A 133 2.15 13.30 30.76
C HIS A 133 3.18 14.24 30.16
N LEU A 134 3.95 13.75 29.19
CA LEU A 134 4.96 14.54 28.50
C LEU A 134 4.73 14.47 26.99
N SER A 135 4.61 15.62 26.34
CA SER A 135 4.50 15.74 24.89
C SER A 135 5.60 16.67 24.38
N LEU A 136 6.53 16.14 23.58
CA LEU A 136 7.65 16.85 22.95
C LEU A 136 7.59 16.67 21.43
N LEU A 137 6.63 17.33 20.79
CA LEU A 137 6.39 17.21 19.35
C LEU A 137 7.19 18.28 18.61
N TYR A 138 8.51 18.13 18.63
CA TYR A 138 9.43 19.17 18.17
C TYR A 138 10.70 18.60 17.51
N GLY A 139 10.62 18.32 16.21
CA GLY A 139 11.75 17.83 15.40
C GLY A 139 12.32 16.48 15.88
N VAL A 140 13.28 15.97 15.11
CA VAL A 140 13.83 14.60 15.31
C VAL A 140 15.11 14.56 16.17
N HIS A 141 15.73 15.70 16.46
CA HIS A 141 17.09 15.81 17.04
C HIS A 141 17.14 16.36 18.48
N GLY A 142 16.04 16.32 19.23
CA GLY A 142 15.95 16.89 20.59
C GLY A 142 16.09 15.90 21.76
N TYR A 143 16.45 14.64 21.50
CA TYR A 143 16.34 13.56 22.49
C TYR A 143 17.18 13.76 23.77
N TRP A 144 18.31 14.47 23.68
CA TRP A 144 19.20 14.74 24.82
C TRP A 144 18.55 15.59 25.92
N VAL A 145 17.40 16.23 25.62
CA VAL A 145 16.60 16.94 26.62
C VAL A 145 16.05 16.02 27.70
N LEU A 146 15.89 14.73 27.41
CA LEU A 146 15.35 13.76 28.34
C LEU A 146 16.35 13.54 29.49
N PRO A 147 15.87 13.48 30.74
CA PRO A 147 16.75 13.21 31.87
C PRO A 147 17.30 11.78 31.80
N THR A 148 18.56 11.61 32.20
CA THR A 148 19.19 10.29 32.33
C THR A 148 18.57 9.52 33.51
N ILE A 149 18.74 8.19 33.52
CA ILE A 149 18.13 7.28 34.51
C ILE A 149 18.39 7.71 35.97
N GLY A 150 19.59 8.23 36.27
CA GLY A 150 19.94 8.68 37.63
C GLY A 150 19.31 10.02 38.05
N ASP A 151 18.88 10.82 37.07
CA ASP A 151 18.44 12.20 37.26
C ASP A 151 16.94 12.40 36.97
N CYS A 152 16.22 11.35 36.55
CA CYS A 152 14.81 11.44 36.17
C CYS A 152 13.90 11.36 37.41
N PRO A 153 13.19 12.44 37.78
CA PRO A 153 12.44 12.48 39.04
C PRO A 153 11.01 11.93 38.91
N PHE A 154 10.61 11.45 37.73
CA PHE A 154 9.21 11.14 37.40
C PHE A 154 9.04 9.80 36.66
N GLN A 155 7.79 9.33 36.64
CA GLN A 155 7.33 8.15 35.90
C GLN A 155 6.11 8.53 35.07
N LEU A 156 6.26 8.47 33.75
CA LEU A 156 5.24 8.86 32.79
C LEU A 156 4.20 7.76 32.62
N LYS A 157 2.95 8.17 32.42
CA LYS A 157 1.84 7.36 31.91
C LYS A 157 1.66 7.54 30.41
N THR A 158 1.90 8.74 29.90
CA THR A 158 1.83 9.02 28.47
C THR A 158 3.06 9.78 28.01
N PHE A 159 3.65 9.32 26.91
CA PHE A 159 4.79 9.98 26.30
C PHE A 159 4.56 10.14 24.80
N GLN A 160 4.56 11.39 24.33
CA GLN A 160 4.50 11.73 22.92
C GLN A 160 5.80 12.44 22.57
N CYS A 161 6.51 11.97 21.56
CA CYS A 161 7.70 12.67 21.07
C CYS A 161 7.87 12.47 19.58
N GLY A 162 8.59 13.37 18.91
CA GLY A 162 9.00 13.20 17.51
C GLY A 162 10.42 12.69 17.34
N PHE A 163 11.03 12.11 18.39
CA PHE A 163 12.45 11.77 18.42
C PHE A 163 12.76 10.47 17.67
N TYR A 164 13.99 10.37 17.15
CA TYR A 164 14.53 9.08 16.74
C TYR A 164 14.87 8.21 17.95
N LEU A 165 14.79 6.90 17.77
CA LEU A 165 15.14 5.92 18.79
C LEU A 165 16.67 5.79 18.97
N GLU A 166 17.24 6.77 19.66
CA GLU A 166 18.66 6.84 20.02
C GLU A 166 18.93 6.18 21.40
N PRO A 167 20.20 5.84 21.74
CA PRO A 167 20.54 5.19 23.01
C PRO A 167 19.99 5.89 24.25
N ASP A 168 19.95 7.22 24.25
CA ASP A 168 19.42 8.01 25.37
C ASP A 168 17.90 7.88 25.51
N VAL A 169 17.16 7.85 24.38
CA VAL A 169 15.71 7.61 24.38
C VAL A 169 15.41 6.20 24.85
N ILE A 170 16.20 5.22 24.42
CA ILE A 170 16.09 3.81 24.85
C ILE A 170 16.27 3.70 26.36
N GLN A 171 17.32 4.32 26.91
CA GLN A 171 17.59 4.32 28.35
C GLN A 171 16.46 5.02 29.13
N PHE A 172 15.99 6.16 28.61
CA PHE A 172 14.86 6.87 29.20
C PHE A 172 13.59 6.01 29.23
N LEU A 173 13.21 5.40 28.10
CA LEU A 173 12.04 4.53 27.99
C LEU A 173 12.16 3.29 28.88
N ALA A 174 13.35 2.69 28.97
CA ALA A 174 13.59 1.54 29.85
C ALA A 174 13.32 1.88 31.33
N PHE A 175 13.48 3.13 31.73
CA PHE A 175 13.17 3.62 33.07
C PHE A 175 11.68 3.90 33.31
N GLN A 176 10.87 4.10 32.26
CA GLN A 176 9.44 4.46 32.37
C GLN A 176 8.55 3.21 32.56
N THR A 177 8.61 2.59 33.74
CA THR A 177 7.86 1.36 34.04
C THR A 177 6.34 1.52 34.12
N GLU A 178 5.86 2.76 34.34
CA GLU A 178 4.43 3.09 34.45
C GLU A 178 3.79 3.57 33.13
N LEU A 179 4.53 3.51 32.02
CA LEU A 179 4.07 4.03 30.73
C LEU A 179 2.94 3.17 30.14
N LEU A 180 1.82 3.82 29.83
CA LEU A 180 0.60 3.21 29.25
C LEU A 180 0.45 3.53 27.76
N TYR A 181 0.84 4.73 27.35
CA TYR A 181 0.68 5.24 25.98
C TYR A 181 1.99 5.85 25.46
N LEU A 182 2.36 5.47 24.24
CA LEU A 182 3.57 5.93 23.55
C LEU A 182 3.24 6.38 22.12
N PHE A 183 3.66 7.58 21.73
CA PHE A 183 3.43 8.16 20.41
C PHE A 183 4.70 8.72 19.75
N GLY A 184 4.81 8.52 18.43
CA GLY A 184 5.61 9.34 17.51
C GLY A 184 7.11 9.01 17.40
N LEU A 185 7.53 7.82 17.83
CA LEU A 185 8.92 7.39 17.68
C LEU A 185 9.23 7.00 16.24
N GLY A 186 10.21 7.68 15.64
CA GLY A 186 10.81 7.26 14.37
C GLY A 186 12.01 6.34 14.59
N LEU A 187 12.25 5.40 13.69
CA LEU A 187 13.54 4.70 13.65
C LEU A 187 14.59 5.50 12.88
N ALA A 188 15.73 5.73 13.51
CA ALA A 188 16.98 5.97 12.80
C ALA A 188 17.74 4.64 12.70
N HIS A 189 17.97 4.16 11.48
CA HIS A 189 19.04 3.21 11.13
C HIS A 189 19.22 1.96 12.01
N LEU A 190 18.15 1.28 12.41
CA LEU A 190 18.24 -0.03 13.07
C LEU A 190 18.42 -1.15 12.03
N GLU A 191 19.63 -1.28 11.48
CA GLU A 191 20.06 -2.45 10.71
C GLU A 191 20.12 -3.69 11.63
N ASP A 192 19.50 -4.81 11.22
CA ASP A 192 19.58 -6.24 11.64
C ASP A 192 20.09 -6.66 13.04
N GLY A 193 20.09 -5.76 14.02
CA GLY A 193 20.56 -5.97 15.37
C GLY A 193 19.46 -6.30 16.39
N PRO A 194 19.84 -6.80 17.58
CA PRO A 194 18.91 -7.02 18.67
C PRO A 194 18.20 -5.72 19.05
N PHE A 195 16.89 -5.81 19.32
CA PHE A 195 16.13 -4.64 19.73
C PHE A 195 16.70 -4.10 21.04
N PRO A 196 17.07 -2.81 21.09
CA PRO A 196 17.82 -2.27 22.22
C PRO A 196 16.96 -2.10 23.47
N LEU A 197 15.63 -2.10 23.36
CA LEU A 197 14.72 -2.21 24.50
C LEU A 197 14.58 -3.68 24.90
N GLY A 198 15.00 -4.04 26.11
CA GLY A 198 14.80 -5.38 26.66
C GLY A 198 13.32 -5.77 26.76
N LYS A 199 13.00 -7.07 26.80
CA LYS A 199 11.61 -7.56 26.88
C LYS A 199 10.85 -7.08 28.12
N GLU A 200 11.58 -6.85 29.22
CA GLU A 200 11.01 -6.41 30.51
C GLU A 200 10.73 -4.90 30.56
N ALA A 201 11.19 -4.12 29.57
CA ALA A 201 10.94 -2.68 29.53
C ALA A 201 9.49 -2.39 29.13
N LEU A 202 8.89 -1.34 29.71
CA LEU A 202 7.51 -0.90 29.44
C LEU A 202 6.44 -1.98 29.72
N PRO A 203 6.40 -2.57 30.93
CA PRO A 203 5.53 -3.71 31.24
C PRO A 203 4.03 -3.37 31.23
N LYS A 204 3.68 -2.08 31.31
CA LYS A 204 2.30 -1.59 31.37
C LYS A 204 1.83 -0.94 30.05
N LEU A 205 2.63 -1.00 28.99
CA LEU A 205 2.29 -0.35 27.73
C LEU A 205 1.07 -1.02 27.08
N THR A 206 -0.04 -0.29 27.01
CA THR A 206 -1.31 -0.77 26.43
C THR A 206 -1.60 -0.17 25.06
N SER A 207 -1.01 0.99 24.74
CA SER A 207 -1.26 1.69 23.49
C SER A 207 0.03 2.19 22.86
N LEU A 208 0.19 1.94 21.56
CA LEU A 208 1.31 2.41 20.75
C LEU A 208 0.78 3.07 19.48
N ASP A 209 1.26 4.27 19.18
CA ASP A 209 0.74 5.11 18.10
C ASP A 209 1.88 5.84 17.36
N GLY A 210 1.69 6.11 16.06
CA GLY A 210 2.61 6.89 15.23
C GLY A 210 4.00 6.26 15.04
N ALA A 211 4.13 4.95 15.27
CA ALA A 211 5.39 4.23 15.09
C ALA A 211 5.43 3.46 13.78
N ASP A 212 6.62 3.31 13.19
CA ASP A 212 6.81 2.45 12.03
C ASP A 212 6.66 0.95 12.39
N TRP A 213 6.40 0.12 11.38
CA TRP A 213 6.18 -1.30 11.57
C TRP A 213 7.41 -2.07 12.11
N ILE A 214 8.62 -1.65 11.76
CA ILE A 214 9.85 -2.32 12.22
C ILE A 214 10.00 -2.13 13.74
N PHE A 215 9.72 -0.94 14.25
CA PHE A 215 9.70 -0.65 15.67
C PHE A 215 8.58 -1.44 16.35
N THR A 216 7.38 -1.38 15.78
CA THR A 216 6.19 -2.04 16.29
C THR A 216 6.40 -3.55 16.45
N SER A 217 6.89 -4.23 15.41
CA SER A 217 7.14 -5.67 15.44
C SER A 217 8.16 -6.09 16.50
N LYS A 218 9.15 -5.24 16.80
CA LYS A 218 10.16 -5.52 17.83
C LYS A 218 9.68 -5.20 19.26
N ILE A 219 8.77 -4.24 19.44
CA ILE A 219 8.24 -3.86 20.76
C ILE A 219 7.02 -4.68 21.19
N LEU A 220 6.25 -5.26 20.27
CA LEU A 220 5.07 -6.07 20.61
C LEU A 220 5.34 -7.27 21.54
N PRO A 221 6.39 -8.10 21.33
CA PRO A 221 6.53 -9.36 22.06
C PRO A 221 6.64 -9.19 23.58
N GLY A 222 5.68 -9.77 24.32
CA GLY A 222 5.69 -9.82 25.79
C GLY A 222 5.04 -8.62 26.49
N ARG A 223 4.38 -7.71 25.76
CA ARG A 223 3.74 -6.51 26.32
C ARG A 223 2.21 -6.55 26.18
N PRO A 224 1.45 -5.95 27.11
CA PRO A 224 -0.01 -5.98 27.10
C PRO A 224 -0.63 -4.94 26.15
N ILE A 225 -0.11 -4.82 24.92
CA ILE A 225 -0.57 -3.83 23.95
C ILE A 225 -1.93 -4.26 23.38
N THR A 226 -2.94 -3.44 23.59
CA THR A 226 -4.32 -3.65 23.11
C THR A 226 -4.70 -2.73 21.95
N THR A 227 -4.08 -1.55 21.87
CA THR A 227 -4.35 -0.56 20.81
C THR A 227 -3.05 -0.25 20.07
N LEU A 228 -3.09 -0.41 18.75
CA LEU A 228 -1.94 -0.18 17.89
C LEU A 228 -2.32 0.70 16.70
N GLU A 229 -1.66 1.84 16.57
CA GLU A 229 -1.68 2.67 15.37
C GLU A 229 -0.27 2.72 14.76
N THR A 230 -0.14 2.27 13.51
CA THR A 230 1.16 2.15 12.84
C THR A 230 1.11 2.67 11.41
N ALA A 231 2.18 3.35 11.02
CA ALA A 231 2.42 3.73 9.64
C ALA A 231 3.26 2.66 8.95
N VAL A 232 2.74 2.10 7.85
CA VAL A 232 3.49 1.15 7.02
C VAL A 232 4.24 1.94 5.94
N TYR A 233 5.55 2.11 6.12
CA TYR A 233 6.42 2.65 5.09
C TYR A 233 6.87 1.55 4.14
N PRO A 234 6.93 1.81 2.83
CA PRO A 234 7.37 0.84 1.84
C PRO A 234 8.91 0.78 1.81
N THR A 235 9.51 0.27 2.87
CA THR A 235 10.90 -0.19 2.84
C THR A 235 10.90 -1.72 2.91
N HIS A 236 11.30 -2.31 1.79
CA HIS A 236 11.69 -3.70 1.54
C HIS A 236 10.98 -4.81 2.35
N ASP A 237 10.15 -5.57 1.64
CA ASP A 237 9.60 -6.90 2.00
C ASP A 237 8.49 -6.99 3.07
N LEU A 238 8.18 -5.95 3.83
CA LEU A 238 7.20 -6.03 4.94
C LEU A 238 5.72 -5.97 4.53
N LEU A 239 5.41 -5.60 3.29
CA LEU A 239 4.02 -5.47 2.82
C LEU A 239 3.29 -6.80 2.61
N LEU A 240 4.00 -7.94 2.64
CA LEU A 240 3.46 -9.22 2.20
C LEU A 240 3.82 -10.39 3.12
N ASP A 241 4.18 -10.12 4.38
CA ASP A 241 4.17 -11.16 5.43
C ASP A 241 3.02 -10.96 6.43
N PRO A 242 1.76 -11.15 6.00
CA PRO A 242 0.61 -11.17 6.92
C PRO A 242 0.70 -12.30 7.95
N LEU A 243 1.54 -13.33 7.72
CA LEU A 243 1.80 -14.41 8.68
C LEU A 243 2.72 -13.94 9.82
N GLY A 244 3.73 -13.12 9.50
CA GLY A 244 4.55 -12.41 10.49
C GLY A 244 3.71 -11.46 11.35
N MET A 245 2.81 -10.69 10.73
CA MET A 245 1.87 -9.81 11.45
C MET A 245 0.95 -10.61 12.39
N THR A 246 0.29 -11.65 11.90
CA THR A 246 -0.68 -12.43 12.70
C THR A 246 -0.07 -13.15 13.91
N SER A 247 1.21 -13.57 13.83
CA SER A 247 1.89 -14.20 14.97
C SER A 247 2.27 -13.24 16.11
N ALA A 248 2.51 -11.96 15.79
CA ALA A 248 2.89 -10.93 16.76
C ALA A 248 1.71 -10.15 17.36
N ILE A 249 0.54 -10.21 16.71
CA ILE A 249 -0.67 -9.42 17.03
C ILE A 249 -1.58 -10.08 18.09
N GLY A 250 -1.22 -11.26 18.61
CA GLY A 250 -2.02 -11.94 19.64
C GLY A 250 -2.26 -11.06 20.88
N GLY A 251 -3.47 -10.51 21.02
CA GLY A 251 -3.87 -9.64 22.13
C GLY A 251 -4.27 -8.20 21.76
N ILE A 252 -4.03 -7.77 20.52
CA ILE A 252 -4.44 -6.44 20.04
C ILE A 252 -5.95 -6.46 19.76
N GLN A 253 -6.68 -5.50 20.34
CA GLN A 253 -8.12 -5.30 20.19
C GLN A 253 -8.43 -4.29 19.07
N GLU A 254 -7.57 -3.28 18.90
CA GLU A 254 -7.75 -2.20 17.94
C GLU A 254 -6.46 -2.00 17.13
N LEU A 255 -6.56 -2.13 15.80
CA LEU A 255 -5.46 -1.92 14.85
C LEU A 255 -5.86 -0.83 13.86
N HIS A 256 -5.15 0.29 13.91
CA HIS A 256 -5.28 1.42 12.99
C HIS A 256 -4.05 1.44 12.09
N VAL A 257 -4.25 1.19 10.80
CA VAL A 257 -3.19 1.30 9.79
C VAL A 257 -3.49 2.54 8.97
N ASP A 258 -2.64 3.56 9.07
CA ASP A 258 -2.85 4.80 8.32
C ASP A 258 -2.62 4.55 6.81
N TYR A 259 -3.73 4.44 6.08
CA TYR A 259 -3.77 4.14 4.65
C TYR A 259 -3.60 5.39 3.78
N LEU A 260 -3.61 6.60 4.34
CA LEU A 260 -3.51 7.85 3.57
C LEU A 260 -2.13 8.03 2.89
N MET A 261 -1.08 7.40 3.40
CA MET A 261 0.22 7.33 2.70
C MET A 261 0.23 6.37 1.50
N PHE A 262 -0.69 5.39 1.45
CA PHE A 262 -0.74 4.41 0.37
C PHE A 262 -1.31 5.02 -0.92
N LEU A 263 -2.33 5.87 -0.78
CA LEU A 263 -3.09 6.42 -1.91
C LEU A 263 -2.44 7.68 -2.52
N SER A 264 -1.74 8.51 -1.75
CA SER A 264 -1.09 9.72 -2.30
C SER A 264 0.24 9.46 -3.03
N LEU A 265 0.76 8.23 -2.96
CA LEU A 265 2.03 7.81 -3.57
C LEU A 265 1.89 6.58 -4.49
N ALA A 266 0.68 6.18 -4.88
CA ALA A 266 0.37 4.87 -5.49
C ALA A 266 1.30 4.44 -6.65
N ASP A 267 1.67 5.34 -7.57
CA ASP A 267 2.63 5.02 -8.64
C ASP A 267 4.08 4.87 -8.12
N GLY A 268 4.48 5.62 -7.11
CA GLY A 268 5.83 5.58 -6.52
C GLY A 268 6.06 4.38 -5.58
N VAL A 269 5.03 3.94 -4.84
CA VAL A 269 5.12 2.83 -3.88
C VAL A 269 5.08 1.47 -4.57
N ILE A 270 4.24 1.34 -5.59
CA ILE A 270 3.98 0.06 -6.24
C ILE A 270 4.98 -0.21 -7.38
N ALA A 271 5.46 0.84 -8.08
CA ALA A 271 6.41 0.66 -9.18
C ALA A 271 7.70 -0.12 -8.80
N PRO A 272 8.32 0.07 -7.62
CA PRO A 272 9.44 -0.75 -7.15
C PRO A 272 9.12 -2.25 -7.12
N HIS A 273 7.91 -2.64 -6.67
CA HIS A 273 7.47 -4.03 -6.66
C HIS A 273 7.42 -4.61 -8.08
N TYR A 274 6.78 -3.90 -9.01
CA TYR A 274 6.70 -4.32 -10.41
C TYR A 274 8.10 -4.45 -11.01
N ASN A 275 9.01 -3.50 -10.75
CA ASN A 275 10.39 -3.54 -11.22
C ASN A 275 11.15 -4.77 -10.70
N ILE A 276 11.00 -5.11 -9.42
CA ILE A 276 11.68 -6.26 -8.81
C ILE A 276 11.14 -7.56 -9.40
N LYS A 277 9.81 -7.69 -9.49
CA LYS A 277 9.17 -8.91 -10.01
C LYS A 277 9.40 -9.08 -11.50
N GLU A 278 9.38 -8.00 -12.28
CA GLU A 278 9.77 -7.99 -13.70
C GLU A 278 11.21 -8.47 -13.87
N LYS A 279 12.18 -7.89 -13.16
CA LYS A 279 13.60 -8.29 -13.27
C LYS A 279 13.80 -9.77 -12.92
N LYS A 280 13.14 -10.27 -11.88
CA LYS A 280 13.17 -11.69 -11.52
C LYS A 280 12.56 -12.57 -12.62
N ALA A 281 11.39 -12.19 -13.13
CA ALA A 281 10.73 -12.90 -14.23
C ALA A 281 11.58 -12.92 -15.51
N ILE A 282 12.20 -11.80 -15.89
CA ILE A 282 13.15 -11.72 -17.02
C ILE A 282 14.36 -12.63 -16.79
N SER A 283 14.96 -12.58 -15.61
CA SER A 283 16.14 -13.41 -15.30
C SER A 283 15.83 -14.90 -15.42
N VAL A 284 14.69 -15.33 -14.89
CA VAL A 284 14.25 -16.73 -14.96
C VAL A 284 13.87 -17.12 -16.38
N SER A 285 13.16 -16.24 -17.10
CA SER A 285 12.84 -16.41 -18.52
C SER A 285 14.11 -16.62 -19.36
N HIS A 286 15.12 -15.78 -19.18
CA HIS A 286 16.41 -15.92 -19.85
C HIS A 286 17.11 -17.23 -19.49
N ALA A 287 17.09 -17.65 -18.22
CA ALA A 287 17.68 -18.92 -17.80
C ALA A 287 17.01 -20.12 -18.50
N ILE A 288 15.68 -20.14 -18.55
CA ILE A 288 14.90 -21.18 -19.24
C ILE A 288 15.22 -21.20 -20.74
N LEU A 289 15.17 -20.05 -21.40
CA LEU A 289 15.41 -19.96 -22.84
C LEU A 289 16.88 -20.23 -23.19
N HIS A 290 17.81 -20.00 -22.26
CA HIS A 290 19.22 -20.35 -22.43
C HIS A 290 19.47 -21.85 -22.39
N LEU A 291 18.55 -22.65 -21.83
CA LEU A 291 18.62 -24.12 -21.93
C LEU A 291 18.72 -24.58 -23.40
N GLU A 292 18.19 -23.80 -24.35
CA GLU A 292 18.31 -24.11 -25.78
C GLU A 292 19.78 -24.29 -26.22
N SER A 293 20.73 -23.62 -25.58
CA SER A 293 22.15 -23.79 -25.87
C SER A 293 22.71 -25.16 -25.46
N MET A 294 22.08 -25.82 -24.48
CA MET A 294 22.50 -27.10 -23.92
C MET A 294 21.73 -28.28 -24.51
N ILE A 295 20.41 -28.13 -24.71
CA ILE A 295 19.52 -29.23 -25.12
C ILE A 295 19.03 -29.13 -26.57
N GLY A 296 19.40 -28.07 -27.30
CA GLY A 296 18.88 -27.81 -28.64
C GLY A 296 17.59 -26.99 -28.59
N CYS A 297 16.54 -27.36 -29.34
CA CYS A 297 15.29 -26.58 -29.26
C CYS A 297 14.47 -27.03 -28.06
N LEU A 298 14.07 -26.08 -27.20
CA LEU A 298 13.10 -26.31 -26.15
C LEU A 298 11.75 -26.67 -26.79
N PRO A 299 11.13 -27.83 -26.49
CA PRO A 299 9.80 -28.12 -26.97
C PRO A 299 8.76 -27.27 -26.24
N VAL A 300 7.61 -27.07 -26.89
CA VAL A 300 6.70 -25.96 -26.54
C VAL A 300 5.94 -26.26 -25.26
N ASP A 301 5.57 -27.52 -25.04
CA ASP A 301 4.91 -28.02 -23.84
C ASP A 301 5.80 -27.92 -22.61
N GLU A 302 7.08 -28.33 -22.66
CA GLU A 302 7.98 -28.13 -21.53
C GLU A 302 8.30 -26.65 -21.32
N GLY A 303 8.43 -25.86 -22.39
CA GLY A 303 8.58 -24.41 -22.28
C GLY A 303 7.39 -23.75 -21.59
N TRP A 304 6.17 -24.23 -21.88
CA TRP A 304 4.95 -23.79 -21.21
C TRP A 304 4.93 -24.20 -19.72
N ILE A 305 5.31 -25.43 -19.41
CA ILE A 305 5.41 -25.91 -18.01
C ILE A 305 6.41 -25.06 -17.22
N LEU A 306 7.58 -24.80 -17.79
CA LEU A 306 8.62 -23.97 -17.17
C LEU A 306 8.18 -22.51 -17.01
N TYR A 307 7.43 -21.97 -17.97
CA TYR A 307 6.81 -20.66 -17.81
C TYR A 307 5.87 -20.65 -16.59
N MET A 308 4.93 -21.60 -16.54
CA MET A 308 3.92 -21.66 -15.49
C MET A 308 4.52 -21.92 -14.10
N GLY A 309 5.60 -22.71 -14.04
CA GLY A 309 6.26 -23.05 -12.78
C GLY A 309 7.26 -22.00 -12.28
N CYS A 310 7.86 -21.21 -13.17
CA CYS A 310 9.02 -20.38 -12.81
C CYS A 310 8.85 -18.89 -13.15
N VAL A 311 8.18 -18.55 -14.26
CA VAL A 311 8.01 -17.15 -14.71
C VAL A 311 6.68 -16.58 -14.20
N ASP A 312 5.58 -17.29 -14.47
CA ASP A 312 4.22 -16.89 -14.07
C ASP A 312 4.11 -16.54 -12.58
N PRO A 313 4.68 -17.30 -11.63
CA PRO A 313 4.59 -16.97 -10.21
C PRO A 313 5.15 -15.60 -9.85
N HIS A 314 6.16 -15.11 -10.58
CA HIS A 314 6.67 -13.75 -10.40
C HIS A 314 5.72 -12.70 -10.96
N LEU A 315 5.08 -12.99 -12.10
CA LEU A 315 4.17 -12.07 -12.77
C LEU A 315 2.80 -11.96 -12.09
N ILE A 316 2.33 -13.01 -11.40
CA ILE A 316 1.06 -12.98 -10.65
C ILE A 316 1.21 -12.61 -9.18
N TYR A 317 2.45 -12.43 -8.70
CA TYR A 317 2.71 -12.26 -7.28
C TYR A 317 2.01 -11.02 -6.68
N GLY A 318 1.13 -11.25 -5.72
CA GLY A 318 0.39 -10.22 -4.98
C GLY A 318 -0.69 -9.51 -5.81
N CYS A 319 -1.11 -10.08 -6.95
CA CYS A 319 -2.12 -9.46 -7.82
C CYS A 319 -3.51 -9.37 -7.19
N GLU A 320 -3.78 -10.20 -6.18
CA GLU A 320 -5.02 -10.21 -5.40
C GLU A 320 -5.17 -8.97 -4.51
N VAL A 321 -4.06 -8.40 -4.05
CA VAL A 321 -4.03 -7.19 -3.22
C VAL A 321 -3.67 -5.96 -4.05
N VAL A 322 -2.68 -6.08 -4.94
CA VAL A 322 -2.14 -4.99 -5.74
C VAL A 322 -2.63 -5.11 -7.18
N LEU A 323 -3.71 -4.38 -7.46
CA LEU A 323 -4.37 -4.35 -8.75
C LEU A 323 -3.57 -3.54 -9.79
N ASP A 324 -3.74 -3.87 -11.07
CA ASP A 324 -3.00 -3.28 -12.19
C ASP A 324 -3.53 -1.89 -12.58
N THR A 325 -3.61 -0.96 -11.62
CA THR A 325 -4.12 0.41 -11.83
C THR A 325 -3.24 1.20 -12.80
N SER A 326 -1.92 1.12 -12.64
CA SER A 326 -0.92 1.81 -13.46
C SER A 326 -0.62 1.07 -14.78
N PRO A 327 -1.02 1.60 -15.96
CA PRO A 327 -0.81 0.92 -17.24
C PRO A 327 0.68 0.73 -17.59
N SER A 328 1.53 1.67 -17.16
CA SER A 328 2.97 1.63 -17.40
C SER A 328 3.65 0.48 -16.64
N SER A 329 3.19 0.22 -15.42
CA SER A 329 3.67 -0.89 -14.59
C SER A 329 3.12 -2.23 -15.10
N ALA A 330 1.82 -2.28 -15.42
CA ALA A 330 1.17 -3.47 -15.98
C ALA A 330 1.83 -3.93 -17.31
N LYS A 331 2.23 -2.97 -18.15
CA LYS A 331 2.91 -3.24 -19.42
C LYS A 331 4.19 -4.07 -19.26
N LYS A 332 4.94 -3.88 -18.17
CA LYS A 332 6.18 -4.63 -17.91
C LYS A 332 5.95 -6.14 -17.85
N PHE A 333 4.93 -6.56 -17.10
CA PHE A 333 4.59 -7.99 -17.00
C PHE A 333 4.07 -8.54 -18.33
N HIS A 334 3.27 -7.74 -19.03
CA HIS A 334 2.78 -8.08 -20.36
C HIS A 334 3.93 -8.29 -21.37
N ASP A 335 4.93 -7.41 -21.38
CA ASP A 335 6.08 -7.49 -22.26
C ASP A 335 6.96 -8.72 -21.95
N VAL A 336 7.10 -9.11 -20.68
CA VAL A 336 7.80 -10.35 -20.28
C VAL A 336 7.09 -11.59 -20.83
N GLN A 337 5.77 -11.71 -20.63
CA GLN A 337 4.99 -12.85 -21.13
C GLN A 337 5.08 -12.94 -22.66
N ILE A 338 4.89 -11.82 -23.36
CA ILE A 338 4.95 -11.78 -24.82
C ILE A 338 6.34 -12.18 -25.31
N SER A 339 7.39 -11.62 -24.73
CA SER A 339 8.78 -11.91 -25.13
C SER A 339 9.09 -13.40 -24.98
N PHE A 340 8.67 -14.01 -23.87
CA PHE A 340 8.87 -15.43 -23.61
C PHE A 340 8.19 -16.29 -24.68
N PHE A 341 6.89 -16.10 -24.93
CA PHE A 341 6.15 -16.93 -25.87
C PHE A 341 6.51 -16.66 -27.34
N ARG A 342 6.86 -15.42 -27.70
CA ARG A 342 7.43 -15.14 -29.02
C ARG A 342 8.71 -15.92 -29.25
N ARG A 343 9.63 -15.91 -28.27
CA ARG A 343 10.88 -16.66 -28.38
C ARG A 343 10.63 -18.18 -28.46
N LEU A 344 9.74 -18.71 -27.63
CA LEU A 344 9.39 -20.13 -27.60
C LEU A 344 8.82 -20.60 -28.95
N LEU A 345 7.84 -19.87 -29.49
CA LEU A 345 7.19 -20.17 -30.77
C LEU A 345 8.04 -19.76 -32.00
N GLY A 346 9.08 -18.96 -31.79
CA GLY A 346 9.93 -18.43 -32.85
C GLY A 346 9.32 -17.27 -33.63
N LEU A 347 8.30 -16.60 -33.10
CA LEU A 347 7.60 -15.49 -33.74
C LEU A 347 8.35 -14.15 -33.58
N SER A 348 8.21 -13.27 -34.56
CA SER A 348 8.81 -11.94 -34.56
C SER A 348 8.01 -10.92 -33.73
N ASN A 349 8.59 -9.74 -33.52
CA ASN A 349 7.90 -8.64 -32.84
C ASN A 349 6.69 -8.08 -33.61
N SER A 350 6.59 -8.41 -34.89
CA SER A 350 5.53 -7.92 -35.79
C SER A 350 4.33 -8.88 -35.87
N SER A 351 4.43 -10.05 -35.23
CA SER A 351 3.37 -11.04 -35.11
C SER A 351 2.21 -10.51 -34.26
N VAL A 352 1.00 -10.92 -34.62
CA VAL A 352 -0.22 -10.59 -33.87
C VAL A 352 -0.14 -11.23 -32.48
N ILE A 353 -0.30 -10.43 -31.43
CA ILE A 353 -0.16 -10.89 -30.03
C ILE A 353 -1.19 -11.98 -29.70
N ALA A 354 -2.43 -11.83 -30.18
CA ALA A 354 -3.50 -12.80 -29.97
C ALA A 354 -3.17 -14.21 -30.50
N ALA A 355 -2.28 -14.30 -31.51
CA ALA A 355 -1.78 -15.58 -31.98
C ALA A 355 -1.05 -16.35 -30.87
N LEU A 356 -0.28 -15.68 -30.00
CA LEU A 356 0.43 -16.33 -28.89
C LEU A 356 -0.55 -17.06 -27.96
N PHE A 357 -1.63 -16.39 -27.58
CA PHE A 357 -2.66 -16.93 -26.67
C PHE A 357 -3.49 -18.02 -27.34
N SER A 358 -3.84 -17.81 -28.62
CA SER A 358 -4.51 -18.79 -29.46
C SER A 358 -3.74 -20.11 -29.55
N GLU A 359 -2.43 -20.02 -29.81
CA GLU A 359 -1.56 -21.17 -30.09
C GLU A 359 -1.14 -21.94 -28.83
N THR A 360 -1.02 -21.26 -27.70
CA THR A 360 -0.51 -21.88 -26.45
C THR A 360 -1.61 -22.16 -25.44
N GLY A 361 -2.81 -21.62 -25.64
CA GLY A 361 -3.90 -21.68 -24.67
C GLY A 361 -3.64 -20.86 -23.40
N ILE A 362 -2.57 -20.05 -23.36
CA ILE A 362 -2.28 -19.23 -22.19
C ILE A 362 -3.15 -17.97 -22.16
N ALA A 363 -3.63 -17.60 -20.98
CA ALA A 363 -4.32 -16.34 -20.79
C ALA A 363 -3.32 -15.16 -20.82
N PRO A 364 -3.72 -13.99 -21.38
CA PRO A 364 -2.98 -12.75 -21.21
C PRO A 364 -2.76 -12.46 -19.73
N ILE A 365 -1.55 -12.03 -19.36
CA ILE A 365 -1.17 -11.92 -17.95
C ILE A 365 -2.08 -10.98 -17.15
N LEU A 366 -2.54 -9.88 -17.74
CA LEU A 366 -3.46 -8.94 -17.08
C LEU A 366 -4.83 -9.58 -16.82
N PHE A 367 -5.32 -10.40 -17.76
CA PHE A 367 -6.55 -11.17 -17.57
C PHE A 367 -6.38 -12.20 -16.46
N ARG A 368 -5.24 -12.91 -16.43
CA ARG A 368 -4.93 -13.90 -15.38
C ARG A 368 -4.82 -13.26 -13.99
N ARG A 369 -4.22 -12.08 -13.89
CA ARG A 369 -4.13 -11.31 -12.64
C ARG A 369 -5.51 -10.86 -12.17
N LEU A 370 -6.37 -10.39 -13.08
CA LEU A 370 -7.77 -10.09 -12.78
C LEU A 370 -8.57 -11.34 -12.36
N GLU A 371 -8.32 -12.49 -12.99
CA GLU A 371 -8.92 -13.78 -12.58
C GLU A 371 -8.58 -14.11 -11.12
N LEU A 372 -7.35 -13.90 -10.70
CA LEU A 372 -6.93 -14.13 -9.32
C LEU A 372 -7.51 -13.11 -8.34
N ALA A 373 -7.55 -11.83 -8.71
CA ALA A 373 -8.18 -10.78 -7.90
C ALA A 373 -9.69 -11.03 -7.67
N THR A 374 -10.41 -11.46 -8.72
CA THR A 374 -11.83 -11.80 -8.59
C THR A 374 -12.06 -13.06 -7.76
N ARG A 375 -11.17 -14.06 -7.82
CA ARG A 375 -11.22 -15.21 -6.90
C ARG A 375 -10.98 -14.80 -5.45
N TYR A 376 -10.05 -13.88 -5.22
CA TYR A 376 -9.80 -13.35 -3.89
C TYR A 376 -11.02 -12.58 -3.35
N LEU A 377 -11.70 -11.80 -4.19
CA LEU A 377 -12.97 -11.15 -3.82
C LEU A 377 -14.01 -12.17 -3.36
N ILE A 378 -14.23 -13.24 -4.14
CA ILE A 378 -15.19 -14.31 -3.79
C ILE A 378 -14.81 -14.94 -2.46
N TYR A 379 -13.53 -15.26 -2.26
CA TYR A 379 -13.03 -15.76 -0.98
C TYR A 379 -13.33 -14.79 0.17
N ALA A 380 -13.04 -13.51 -0.01
CA ALA A 380 -13.20 -12.49 1.03
C ALA A 380 -14.66 -12.27 1.42
N ILE A 381 -15.60 -12.40 0.48
CA ILE A 381 -17.05 -12.30 0.74
C ILE A 381 -17.56 -13.55 1.47
N LEU A 382 -17.00 -14.72 1.18
CA LEU A 382 -17.35 -15.98 1.85
C LEU A 382 -16.78 -16.08 3.27
N CYS A 383 -15.82 -15.23 3.65
CA CYS A 383 -15.30 -15.18 5.00
C CYS A 383 -16.38 -14.76 6.02
N PRO A 384 -16.34 -15.28 7.25
CA PRO A 384 -17.23 -14.85 8.32
C PRO A 384 -17.19 -13.33 8.56
N THR A 385 -18.33 -12.76 8.95
CA THR A 385 -18.51 -11.30 9.07
C THR A 385 -17.68 -10.64 10.17
N ASP A 386 -17.17 -11.42 11.11
CA ASP A 386 -16.27 -11.01 12.19
C ASP A 386 -14.79 -10.99 11.77
N THR A 387 -14.47 -11.41 10.55
CA THR A 387 -13.09 -11.36 10.04
C THR A 387 -12.74 -9.99 9.47
N TYR A 388 -11.48 -9.59 9.65
CA TYR A 388 -10.94 -8.35 9.08
C TYR A 388 -11.01 -8.31 7.55
N VAL A 389 -10.86 -9.47 6.89
CA VAL A 389 -10.91 -9.56 5.42
C VAL A 389 -12.30 -9.17 4.89
N TYR A 390 -13.36 -9.71 5.50
CA TYR A 390 -14.74 -9.37 5.14
C TYR A 390 -15.02 -7.88 5.42
N ALA A 391 -14.64 -7.40 6.61
CA ALA A 391 -14.83 -6.01 6.99
C ALA A 391 -14.10 -5.04 6.02
N ALA A 392 -12.87 -5.37 5.61
CA ALA A 392 -12.09 -4.56 4.69
C ALA A 392 -12.73 -4.46 3.29
N ILE A 393 -13.24 -5.57 2.75
CA ILE A 393 -13.94 -5.54 1.45
C ILE A 393 -15.24 -4.74 1.53
N LYS A 394 -16.02 -4.91 2.60
CA LYS A 394 -17.24 -4.13 2.83
C LYS A 394 -16.96 -2.63 2.92
N GLU A 395 -15.96 -2.24 3.71
CA GLU A 395 -15.60 -0.83 3.83
C GLU A 395 -15.03 -0.28 2.51
N SER A 396 -14.23 -1.06 1.79
CA SER A 396 -13.74 -0.65 0.46
C SER A 396 -14.89 -0.40 -0.52
N ALA A 397 -15.91 -1.27 -0.55
CA ALA A 397 -17.07 -1.06 -1.42
C ALA A 397 -17.89 0.18 -1.00
N LYS A 398 -18.02 0.43 0.31
CA LYS A 398 -18.68 1.62 0.84
C LYS A 398 -17.93 2.90 0.47
N LEU A 399 -16.61 2.92 0.62
CA LEU A 399 -15.76 4.04 0.19
C LEU A 399 -15.93 4.35 -1.30
N HIS A 400 -16.02 3.32 -2.14
CA HIS A 400 -16.32 3.51 -3.56
C HIS A 400 -17.69 4.17 -3.78
N CYS A 401 -18.75 3.70 -3.10
CA CYS A 401 -20.09 4.32 -3.16
C CYS A 401 -20.10 5.79 -2.71
N GLU A 402 -19.21 6.16 -1.79
CA GLU A 402 -19.01 7.53 -1.32
C GLU A 402 -18.14 8.39 -2.25
N GLY A 403 -17.65 7.82 -3.36
CA GLY A 403 -16.81 8.50 -4.35
C GLY A 403 -15.33 8.56 -3.98
N SER A 404 -14.89 7.79 -2.98
CA SER A 404 -13.50 7.71 -2.55
C SER A 404 -12.73 6.62 -3.31
N MET A 405 -11.43 6.82 -3.44
CA MET A 405 -10.52 5.80 -3.99
C MET A 405 -10.36 4.65 -2.99
N SER A 406 -10.42 3.42 -3.48
CA SER A 406 -10.36 2.21 -2.68
C SER A 406 -9.95 1.03 -3.54
N TRP A 407 -9.62 -0.12 -2.93
CA TRP A 407 -9.34 -1.35 -3.66
C TRP A 407 -10.49 -1.77 -4.59
N PHE A 408 -11.74 -1.55 -4.17
CA PHE A 408 -12.92 -1.84 -4.98
C PHE A 408 -13.05 -0.91 -6.20
N THR A 409 -12.69 0.35 -6.05
CA THR A 409 -12.60 1.32 -7.16
C THR A 409 -11.55 0.86 -8.18
N ASP A 410 -10.37 0.50 -7.69
CA ASP A 410 -9.27 -0.01 -8.53
C ASP A 410 -9.67 -1.30 -9.26
N LEU A 411 -10.45 -2.18 -8.63
CA LEU A 411 -10.91 -3.44 -9.24
C LEU A 411 -11.82 -3.17 -10.44
N LEU A 412 -12.81 -2.28 -10.27
CA LEU A 412 -13.73 -1.90 -11.33
C LEU A 412 -12.99 -1.22 -12.50
N ASP A 413 -12.02 -0.34 -12.20
CA ASP A 413 -11.19 0.32 -13.20
C ASP A 413 -10.29 -0.66 -13.98
N VAL A 414 -9.77 -1.70 -13.32
CA VAL A 414 -9.02 -2.77 -13.99
C VAL A 414 -9.95 -3.66 -14.82
N MET A 415 -11.14 -4.00 -14.33
CA MET A 415 -12.15 -4.75 -15.09
C MET A 415 -12.55 -3.99 -16.36
N GLU A 416 -12.79 -2.68 -16.24
CA GLU A 416 -13.16 -1.81 -17.36
C GLU A 416 -12.13 -1.85 -18.49
N ARG A 417 -10.84 -1.83 -18.14
CA ARG A 417 -9.75 -1.80 -19.12
C ARG A 417 -9.37 -3.17 -19.67
N THR A 418 -9.59 -4.24 -18.91
CA THR A 418 -9.13 -5.59 -19.26
C THR A 418 -10.20 -6.41 -19.98
N LEU A 419 -11.48 -6.19 -19.67
CA LEU A 419 -12.56 -7.03 -20.16
C LEU A 419 -13.13 -6.53 -21.51
N PRO A 420 -13.48 -7.44 -22.43
CA PRO A 420 -14.15 -7.08 -23.69
C PRO A 420 -15.59 -6.62 -23.42
N ARG A 421 -15.83 -5.30 -23.42
CA ARG A 421 -17.18 -4.73 -23.19
C ARG A 421 -18.23 -5.18 -24.20
N SER A 422 -17.81 -5.54 -25.41
CA SER A 422 -18.69 -6.10 -26.45
C SER A 422 -19.30 -7.44 -26.04
N VAL A 423 -18.65 -8.18 -25.13
CA VAL A 423 -19.02 -9.56 -24.76
C VAL A 423 -19.47 -9.65 -23.29
N LEU A 424 -18.92 -8.83 -22.40
CA LEU A 424 -19.18 -8.89 -20.97
C LEU A 424 -19.39 -7.49 -20.38
N PRO A 425 -20.63 -7.11 -20.01
CA PRO A 425 -20.87 -5.86 -19.29
C PRO A 425 -20.24 -5.92 -17.89
N LEU A 426 -19.89 -4.75 -17.36
CA LEU A 426 -19.38 -4.63 -16.00
C LEU A 426 -20.47 -5.00 -14.98
N PRO A 427 -20.11 -5.73 -13.92
CA PRO A 427 -21.06 -6.13 -12.88
C PRO A 427 -21.39 -4.93 -11.99
N SER A 428 -22.56 -4.98 -11.35
CA SER A 428 -22.88 -4.00 -10.30
C SER A 428 -22.11 -4.32 -9.01
N ILE A 429 -22.01 -3.33 -8.11
CA ILE A 429 -21.38 -3.51 -6.79
C ILE A 429 -22.14 -4.59 -6.00
N ASP A 430 -23.47 -4.57 -6.05
CA ASP A 430 -24.30 -5.58 -5.38
C ASP A 430 -24.05 -6.99 -5.93
N GLU A 431 -23.88 -7.11 -7.26
CA GLU A 431 -23.53 -8.39 -7.90
C GLU A 431 -22.15 -8.88 -7.46
N LEU A 432 -21.19 -7.98 -7.31
CA LEU A 432 -19.85 -8.31 -6.84
C LEU A 432 -19.77 -8.61 -5.34
N LEU A 433 -20.69 -8.10 -4.52
CA LEU A 433 -20.75 -8.34 -3.08
C LEU A 433 -21.61 -9.56 -2.70
N ASP A 434 -22.34 -10.13 -3.64
CA ASP A 434 -23.04 -11.40 -3.50
C ASP A 434 -22.15 -12.55 -3.98
N ALA A 435 -21.93 -13.57 -3.13
CA ALA A 435 -20.97 -14.63 -3.43
C ALA A 435 -21.36 -15.48 -4.65
N GLU A 436 -22.66 -15.75 -4.84
CA GLU A 436 -23.15 -16.56 -5.96
C GLU A 436 -23.09 -15.77 -7.26
N ALA A 437 -23.50 -14.51 -7.24
CA ALA A 437 -23.46 -13.64 -8.38
C ALA A 437 -22.02 -13.28 -8.80
N ALA A 438 -21.11 -13.03 -7.83
CA ALA A 438 -19.69 -12.83 -8.08
C ALA A 438 -19.04 -14.08 -8.70
N ALA A 439 -19.37 -15.28 -8.21
CA ALA A 439 -18.90 -16.54 -8.80
C ALA A 439 -19.43 -16.74 -10.23
N SER A 440 -20.71 -16.43 -10.46
CA SER A 440 -21.31 -16.46 -11.80
C SER A 440 -20.65 -15.47 -12.75
N PHE A 441 -20.35 -14.26 -12.29
CA PHE A 441 -19.62 -13.26 -13.06
C PHE A 441 -18.20 -13.73 -13.39
N HIS A 442 -17.47 -14.29 -12.41
CA HIS A 442 -16.14 -14.86 -12.60
C HIS A 442 -16.14 -15.94 -13.69
N ASP A 443 -17.14 -16.82 -13.72
CA ASP A 443 -17.28 -17.84 -14.76
C ASP A 443 -17.57 -17.24 -16.14
N ARG A 444 -18.44 -16.21 -16.22
CA ARG A 444 -18.70 -15.49 -17.48
C ARG A 444 -17.45 -14.77 -17.98
N MET A 445 -16.67 -14.19 -17.08
CA MET A 445 -15.37 -13.59 -17.37
C MET A 445 -14.44 -14.61 -18.00
N LYS A 446 -14.24 -15.78 -17.39
CA LYS A 446 -13.39 -16.84 -17.97
C LYS A 446 -13.84 -17.29 -19.34
N LYS A 447 -15.16 -17.38 -19.54
CA LYS A 447 -15.76 -17.73 -20.84
C LYS A 447 -15.63 -16.62 -21.89
N SER A 448 -15.43 -15.36 -21.51
CA SER A 448 -15.29 -14.24 -22.45
C SER A 448 -13.91 -14.19 -23.13
N LEU A 449 -12.87 -14.73 -22.48
CA LEU A 449 -11.50 -14.67 -22.98
C LEU A 449 -11.32 -15.34 -24.37
N PRO A 450 -11.87 -16.54 -24.65
CA PRO A 450 -11.89 -17.12 -25.99
C PRO A 450 -12.45 -16.18 -27.06
N TYR A 451 -13.58 -15.53 -26.79
CA TYR A 451 -14.22 -14.60 -27.72
C TYR A 451 -13.34 -13.38 -27.98
N TRP A 452 -12.68 -12.85 -26.95
CA TRP A 452 -11.72 -11.75 -27.13
C TRP A 452 -10.55 -12.17 -28.04
N VAL A 453 -9.98 -13.36 -27.84
CA VAL A 453 -8.89 -13.87 -28.71
C VAL A 453 -9.37 -14.01 -30.16
N GLU A 454 -10.56 -14.56 -30.39
CA GLU A 454 -11.16 -14.65 -31.73
C GLU A 454 -11.40 -13.28 -32.37
N GLU A 455 -11.91 -12.30 -31.61
CA GLU A 455 -12.13 -10.93 -32.07
C GLU A 455 -10.80 -10.24 -32.47
N GLN A 456 -9.75 -10.42 -31.66
CA GLN A 456 -8.42 -9.89 -31.97
C GLN A 456 -7.80 -10.55 -33.22
N ILE A 457 -7.99 -11.86 -33.38
CA ILE A 457 -7.59 -12.59 -34.59
C ILE A 457 -8.42 -12.11 -35.80
N GLY A 458 -9.71 -11.86 -35.63
CA GLY A 458 -10.62 -11.35 -36.65
C GLY A 458 -10.22 -9.97 -37.15
N THR A 459 -9.86 -9.07 -36.24
CA THR A 459 -9.44 -7.69 -36.55
C THR A 459 -8.18 -7.66 -37.43
N ALA A 460 -7.29 -8.63 -37.27
CA ALA A 460 -6.07 -8.78 -38.06
C ALA A 460 -6.22 -9.72 -39.27
N PHE A 461 -7.45 -9.93 -39.79
CA PHE A 461 -7.82 -10.96 -40.78
C PHE A 461 -6.76 -11.23 -41.85
N ARG A 462 -6.24 -10.18 -42.52
CA ARG A 462 -5.29 -10.36 -43.63
C ARG A 462 -4.02 -11.14 -43.25
N LYS A 463 -3.58 -11.09 -41.98
CA LYS A 463 -2.40 -11.82 -41.48
C LYS A 463 -2.76 -13.18 -40.89
N THR A 464 -3.94 -13.28 -40.32
CA THR A 464 -4.33 -14.37 -39.40
C THR A 464 -5.45 -15.22 -39.96
N TYR A 465 -5.80 -15.07 -41.25
CA TYR A 465 -6.90 -15.82 -41.84
C TYR A 465 -6.68 -17.34 -41.73
N LEU A 466 -5.43 -17.82 -41.86
CA LEU A 466 -5.08 -19.22 -41.63
C LEU A 466 -5.36 -19.68 -40.19
N LEU A 467 -5.12 -18.81 -39.20
CA LEU A 467 -5.52 -19.08 -37.82
C LEU A 467 -7.03 -19.29 -37.72
N GLN A 468 -7.88 -18.58 -38.46
CA GLN A 468 -9.33 -18.70 -38.33
C GLN A 468 -9.87 -20.05 -38.81
N TYR A 469 -9.20 -20.66 -39.78
CA TYR A 469 -9.61 -21.94 -40.36
C TYR A 469 -9.05 -23.17 -39.63
N ARG A 470 -8.17 -22.97 -38.64
CA ARG A 470 -7.55 -24.08 -37.89
C ARG A 470 -8.59 -24.85 -37.08
N LYS A 471 -8.45 -26.18 -37.04
CA LYS A 471 -9.33 -27.09 -36.29
C LYS A 471 -8.50 -28.13 -35.56
N GLU A 472 -8.87 -28.37 -34.30
CA GLU A 472 -8.17 -29.27 -33.40
C GLU A 472 -8.85 -30.64 -33.43
N PRO A 473 -8.10 -31.75 -33.43
CA PRO A 473 -8.68 -33.08 -33.28
C PRO A 473 -9.54 -33.19 -32.01
N ASN A 474 -10.66 -33.90 -32.11
CA ASN A 474 -11.49 -34.22 -30.96
C ASN A 474 -10.80 -35.31 -30.12
N ASN A 475 -11.00 -35.28 -28.79
CA ASN A 475 -10.43 -36.25 -27.86
C ASN A 475 -10.88 -37.70 -28.14
N GLU A 476 -12.00 -37.87 -28.87
CA GLU A 476 -12.55 -39.16 -29.27
C GLU A 476 -11.98 -39.68 -30.61
N GLY A 477 -11.09 -38.91 -31.26
CA GLY A 477 -10.47 -39.28 -32.53
C GLY A 477 -11.39 -39.23 -33.76
N THR A 478 -12.66 -38.84 -33.59
CA THR A 478 -13.72 -38.94 -34.61
C THR A 478 -14.12 -37.58 -35.22
N GLY A 479 -13.19 -36.62 -35.31
CA GLY A 479 -13.44 -35.35 -36.00
C GLY A 479 -12.53 -34.21 -35.59
N TYR A 480 -12.78 -33.03 -36.16
CA TYR A 480 -12.05 -31.79 -35.89
C TYR A 480 -13.00 -30.68 -35.46
N ARG A 481 -12.65 -29.91 -34.44
CA ARG A 481 -13.43 -28.77 -33.94
C ARG A 481 -12.63 -27.48 -33.93
N HIS A 482 -13.31 -26.36 -34.15
CA HIS A 482 -12.70 -25.05 -33.95
C HIS A 482 -12.49 -24.79 -32.45
N LYS A 483 -11.37 -24.14 -32.11
CA LYS A 483 -11.08 -23.65 -30.75
C LYS A 483 -10.43 -22.28 -30.87
N ALA A 484 -10.91 -21.30 -30.10
CA ALA A 484 -10.29 -19.98 -30.00
C ALA A 484 -8.85 -20.03 -29.45
N MET A 485 -8.64 -20.90 -28.46
CA MET A 485 -7.36 -21.08 -27.79
C MET A 485 -7.22 -22.51 -27.25
N CYS A 486 -6.04 -23.07 -27.39
CA CYS A 486 -5.57 -24.26 -26.69
C CYS A 486 -4.08 -24.42 -26.96
N MET A 487 -3.41 -25.32 -26.24
CA MET A 487 -2.14 -25.84 -26.70
C MET A 487 -2.42 -26.78 -27.89
N TRP A 488 -2.10 -26.35 -29.10
CA TRP A 488 -2.44 -27.10 -30.32
C TRP A 488 -1.58 -28.34 -30.50
N GLN A 489 -2.19 -29.45 -30.91
CA GLN A 489 -1.51 -30.74 -31.02
C GLN A 489 -0.29 -30.72 -31.95
N TYR A 490 -0.34 -29.97 -33.06
CA TYR A 490 0.79 -29.87 -33.99
C TYR A 490 2.04 -29.24 -33.38
N LEU A 491 1.93 -28.52 -32.25
CA LEU A 491 3.10 -28.02 -31.53
C LEU A 491 3.93 -29.16 -30.94
N GLY A 492 3.31 -30.30 -30.62
CA GLY A 492 3.99 -31.54 -30.22
C GLY A 492 4.28 -32.46 -31.40
N ASP A 493 3.32 -32.64 -32.32
CA ASP A 493 3.42 -33.63 -33.40
C ASP A 493 4.51 -33.30 -34.43
N ILE A 494 4.79 -32.00 -34.66
CA ILE A 494 5.88 -31.58 -35.54
C ILE A 494 7.20 -31.65 -34.77
N HIS A 495 7.81 -32.83 -34.80
CA HIS A 495 9.04 -33.15 -34.07
C HIS A 495 10.23 -32.27 -34.49
N ASN A 496 10.36 -31.95 -35.78
CA ASN A 496 11.43 -31.09 -36.27
C ASN A 496 11.16 -29.63 -35.86
N PRO A 497 12.00 -29.03 -34.99
CA PRO A 497 11.71 -27.69 -34.45
C PRO A 497 11.73 -26.59 -35.52
N ARG A 498 12.52 -26.75 -36.59
CA ARG A 498 12.56 -25.78 -37.70
C ARG A 498 11.26 -25.81 -38.48
N HIS A 499 10.73 -27.00 -38.75
CA HIS A 499 9.44 -27.16 -39.45
C HIS A 499 8.30 -26.63 -38.59
N ARG A 500 8.31 -26.93 -37.28
CA ARG A 500 7.32 -26.41 -36.34
C ARG A 500 7.31 -24.89 -36.32
N LYS A 501 8.47 -24.25 -36.12
CA LYS A 501 8.58 -22.77 -36.13
C LYS A 501 8.18 -22.17 -37.49
N ALA A 502 8.53 -22.82 -38.61
CA ALA A 502 8.11 -22.37 -39.93
C ALA A 502 6.59 -22.47 -40.13
N PHE A 503 5.98 -23.55 -39.66
CA PHE A 503 4.53 -23.74 -39.71
C PHE A 503 3.78 -22.72 -38.85
N ILE A 504 4.22 -22.50 -37.61
CA ILE A 504 3.63 -21.47 -36.72
C ILE A 504 3.75 -20.09 -37.37
N LYS A 505 4.91 -19.76 -37.94
CA LYS A 505 5.09 -18.49 -38.68
C LYS A 505 4.15 -18.36 -39.87
N LEU A 506 3.92 -19.46 -40.60
CA LEU A 506 3.00 -19.47 -41.73
C LEU A 506 1.58 -19.13 -41.29
N ILE A 507 1.05 -19.86 -40.31
CA ILE A 507 -0.35 -19.66 -39.87
C ILE A 507 -0.56 -18.33 -39.17
N CYS A 508 0.45 -17.83 -38.44
CA CYS A 508 0.38 -16.56 -37.70
C CYS A 508 0.68 -15.31 -38.56
N GLY A 509 0.96 -15.46 -39.86
CA GLY A 509 1.29 -14.32 -40.74
C GLY A 509 2.65 -13.69 -40.46
N ASP A 510 3.64 -14.50 -40.03
CA ASP A 510 5.03 -14.10 -39.77
C ASP A 510 6.03 -14.84 -40.70
N HIS A 511 5.58 -15.11 -41.93
CA HIS A 511 6.31 -15.88 -42.93
C HIS A 511 7.01 -14.99 -43.98
N PRO A 512 8.01 -15.51 -44.72
CA PRO A 512 8.84 -14.70 -45.63
C PRO A 512 8.24 -14.49 -47.03
N LEU A 513 6.98 -14.88 -47.26
CA LEU A 513 6.32 -14.75 -48.57
C LEU A 513 5.94 -13.29 -48.83
N ALA A 514 5.77 -12.93 -50.10
CA ALA A 514 5.63 -11.54 -50.54
C ALA A 514 4.42 -10.85 -49.91
N VAL A 515 3.28 -11.54 -49.79
CA VAL A 515 2.06 -10.96 -49.20
C VAL A 515 2.25 -10.42 -47.79
N GLU A 516 3.14 -11.04 -47.01
CA GLU A 516 3.51 -10.52 -45.70
C GLU A 516 4.76 -9.64 -45.77
N ARG A 517 5.82 -10.07 -46.47
CA ARG A 517 7.11 -9.35 -46.45
C ARG A 517 7.06 -7.99 -47.12
N LEU A 518 6.32 -7.84 -48.22
CA LEU A 518 6.29 -6.59 -49.01
C LEU A 518 5.23 -5.60 -48.52
N ARG A 519 4.35 -6.01 -47.61
CA ARG A 519 3.37 -5.14 -46.95
C ARG A 519 4.02 -4.17 -45.96
N TRP A 520 5.19 -4.50 -45.43
CA TRP A 520 5.86 -3.64 -44.45
C TRP A 520 6.55 -2.48 -45.17
N ALA A 521 6.22 -1.26 -44.75
CA ALA A 521 7.03 -0.09 -45.07
C ALA A 521 8.28 -0.14 -44.18
N ASP A 522 9.41 -0.58 -44.72
CA ASP A 522 10.73 -0.47 -44.08
C ASP A 522 11.44 0.79 -44.59
N ASN A 523 12.48 1.25 -43.89
CA ASN A 523 13.13 2.58 -44.00
C ASN A 523 13.42 3.12 -45.43
N HIS A 524 13.36 2.30 -46.49
CA HIS A 524 13.61 2.68 -47.88
C HIS A 524 12.62 2.06 -48.88
N ARG A 525 11.52 1.44 -48.41
CA ARG A 525 10.60 0.67 -49.23
C ARG A 525 9.15 1.04 -48.92
N VAL A 526 8.40 1.39 -49.96
CA VAL A 526 6.95 1.60 -49.87
C VAL A 526 6.25 0.25 -49.77
N SER A 527 5.19 0.17 -48.95
CA SER A 527 4.31 -0.99 -48.90
C SER A 527 3.79 -1.32 -50.30
N VAL A 528 3.93 -2.58 -50.71
CA VAL A 528 3.44 -3.06 -52.00
C VAL A 528 1.96 -3.46 -51.84
N PRO A 529 1.06 -3.04 -52.75
CA PRO A 529 -0.32 -3.53 -52.81
C PRO A 529 -0.39 -5.06 -52.89
N PHE A 530 -1.45 -5.64 -52.34
CA PHE A 530 -1.59 -7.10 -52.24
C PHE A 530 -1.52 -7.77 -53.62
N GLU A 531 -2.17 -7.18 -54.61
CA GLU A 531 -2.27 -7.65 -55.99
C GLU A 531 -0.92 -7.59 -56.71
N GLU A 532 0.03 -6.78 -56.22
CA GLU A 532 1.37 -6.61 -56.78
C GLU A 532 2.44 -7.45 -56.06
N CYS A 533 2.06 -8.19 -55.02
CA CYS A 533 2.94 -9.09 -54.27
C CYS A 533 3.19 -10.39 -55.05
N LEU A 534 3.77 -10.31 -56.25
CA LEU A 534 3.97 -11.44 -57.15
C LEU A 534 4.88 -12.54 -56.55
N CYS A 535 4.56 -13.79 -56.89
CA CYS A 535 5.26 -15.01 -56.52
C CYS A 535 6.67 -15.04 -57.08
N ARG A 536 7.68 -15.25 -56.22
CA ARG A 536 9.09 -15.29 -56.65
C ARG A 536 9.41 -16.46 -57.57
N PHE A 537 8.55 -17.47 -57.60
CA PHE A 537 8.74 -18.71 -58.37
C PHE A 537 8.17 -18.61 -59.79
N CYS A 538 6.93 -18.13 -59.95
CA CYS A 538 6.29 -18.02 -61.27
C CYS A 538 6.24 -16.59 -61.83
N LEU A 539 6.42 -15.57 -60.99
CA LEU A 539 6.30 -14.14 -61.31
C LEU A 539 4.95 -13.71 -61.93
N ALA A 540 3.92 -14.55 -61.81
CA ALA A 540 2.62 -14.36 -62.46
C ALA A 540 1.49 -14.14 -61.45
N ASP A 541 1.41 -14.97 -60.42
CA ASP A 541 0.35 -14.94 -59.41
C ASP A 541 0.85 -14.31 -58.09
N VAL A 542 -0.06 -13.96 -57.19
CA VAL A 542 0.26 -13.41 -55.86
C VAL A 542 0.95 -14.48 -54.98
N GLU A 543 2.04 -14.13 -54.29
CA GLU A 543 2.79 -15.02 -53.39
C GLU A 543 2.10 -15.22 -52.03
N ASN A 544 0.92 -15.81 -52.02
CA ASN A 544 0.27 -16.26 -50.78
C ASN A 544 0.71 -17.69 -50.40
N PRO A 545 0.44 -18.13 -49.15
CA PRO A 545 0.72 -19.49 -48.69
C PRO A 545 0.21 -20.60 -49.61
N GLU A 546 -1.01 -20.49 -50.11
CA GLU A 546 -1.68 -21.49 -50.94
C GLU A 546 -0.94 -21.65 -52.27
N HIS A 547 -0.73 -20.54 -52.98
CA HIS A 547 -0.04 -20.53 -54.26
C HIS A 547 1.40 -21.01 -54.12
N ALA A 548 2.17 -20.36 -53.25
CA ALA A 548 3.62 -20.59 -53.15
C ALA A 548 3.97 -22.03 -52.71
N LEU A 549 3.10 -22.70 -51.93
CA LEU A 549 3.38 -24.02 -51.36
C LEU A 549 2.64 -25.17 -52.07
N LEU A 550 1.46 -24.94 -52.65
CA LEU A 550 0.59 -26.02 -53.12
C LEU A 550 0.23 -25.93 -54.61
N GLU A 551 0.13 -24.72 -55.17
CA GLU A 551 -0.40 -24.53 -56.53
C GLU A 551 0.69 -24.15 -57.55
N CYS A 552 1.78 -23.52 -57.09
CA CYS A 552 2.79 -22.98 -57.99
C CYS A 552 3.41 -24.11 -58.83
N PRO A 553 3.39 -24.01 -60.18
CA PRO A 553 3.84 -25.08 -61.06
C PRO A 553 5.36 -25.30 -61.03
N HIS A 554 6.11 -24.42 -60.36
CA HIS A 554 7.55 -24.50 -60.25
C HIS A 554 7.95 -25.47 -59.13
N ILE A 555 7.93 -26.78 -59.39
CA ILE A 555 8.44 -27.79 -58.44
C ILE A 555 9.39 -28.75 -59.17
N PRO A 556 10.62 -28.92 -58.64
CA PRO A 556 10.88 -30.17 -57.94
C PRO A 556 11.16 -29.92 -56.45
N LEU A 557 10.28 -30.45 -55.59
CA LEU A 557 10.43 -30.60 -54.14
C LEU A 557 11.43 -31.73 -53.83
N ALA A 558 12.35 -32.03 -54.75
CA ALA A 558 13.20 -33.22 -54.76
C ALA A 558 14.70 -32.90 -54.80
N GLY A 559 15.11 -31.65 -54.53
CA GLY A 559 16.51 -31.22 -54.70
C GLY A 559 17.04 -30.19 -53.71
N LEU A 560 16.50 -30.11 -52.48
CA LEU A 560 17.08 -29.32 -51.39
C LEU A 560 17.44 -30.20 -50.20
#